data_AF-A0A7Y2R0L5-F1
#
_entry.id   AF-A0A7Y2R0L5-F1
#
_cell.length_a   1.000
_cell.length_b   1.000
_cell.length_c   1.000
_cell.angle_alpha   90.00
_cell.angle_beta   90.00
_cell.angle_gamma   90.00
#
_symmetry.space_group_name_H-M   'P 1'
#
loop_
_entity.id
_entity.type
_entity.pdbx_description
1 polymer ?
#
loop_
_entity_poly.entity_id
_entity_poly.type
_entity_poly.pdbx_seq_one_letter_code
_entity_poly.pdbx_strand_id
1 'polypeptide(L)'
;MENRLHPALRRLAPFPRDEAFEKLRQRVRALLENGEASRWELLRAEWLYDVALLTNDFRLWMQHLDKGFGTANKTALSPGSGMAQLIERSPR
;
A
#
# COMPACT_ATOMS: atom_id res chain seq x y z
N MET A 1 -13.08 -31.30 -14.12
CA MET A 1 -11.83 -30.78 -13.53
C MET A 1 -12.17 -29.46 -12.86
N GLU A 2 -12.12 -29.45 -11.53
CA GLU A 2 -12.53 -28.32 -10.69
C GLU A 2 -11.59 -27.13 -10.92
N ASN A 3 -12.19 -26.04 -11.37
CA ASN A 3 -11.51 -24.76 -11.56
C ASN A 3 -11.17 -24.23 -10.16
N ARG A 4 -9.94 -24.47 -9.70
CA ARG A 4 -9.43 -23.94 -8.43
C ARG A 4 -9.30 -22.43 -8.54
N LEU A 5 -10.42 -21.73 -8.33
CA LEU A 5 -10.46 -20.29 -8.09
C LEU A 5 -9.54 -20.00 -6.90
N HIS A 6 -8.40 -19.38 -7.19
CA HIS A 6 -7.40 -18.96 -6.22
C HIS A 6 -8.05 -18.25 -5.01
N PRO A 7 -7.86 -18.70 -3.76
CA PRO A 7 -8.38 -18.01 -2.58
C PRO A 7 -7.60 -16.74 -2.20
N ALA A 8 -6.62 -16.32 -3.00
CA ALA A 8 -5.68 -15.26 -2.62
C ALA A 8 -6.24 -13.82 -2.71
N LEU A 9 -7.42 -13.60 -3.29
CA LEU A 9 -8.00 -12.26 -3.42
C LEU A 9 -8.75 -11.75 -2.17
N ARG A 10 -8.76 -12.50 -1.05
CA ARG A 10 -9.57 -12.16 0.14
C ARG A 10 -8.81 -11.56 1.31
N ARG A 11 -7.57 -11.10 1.14
CA ARG A 11 -7.11 -10.00 2.01
C ARG A 11 -7.50 -8.71 1.34
N LEU A 12 -8.73 -8.27 1.60
CA LEU A 12 -9.05 -6.84 1.51
C LEU A 12 -7.92 -6.13 2.25
N ALA A 13 -7.17 -5.29 1.54
CA ALA A 13 -6.12 -4.51 2.15
C ALA A 13 -6.72 -3.80 3.39
N PRO A 14 -5.97 -3.71 4.51
CA PRO A 14 -6.46 -3.00 5.68
C PRO A 14 -6.94 -1.63 5.24
N PHE A 15 -8.19 -1.34 5.59
CA PHE A 15 -8.84 -0.10 5.22
C PHE A 15 -7.97 1.08 5.61
N PRO A 16 -7.78 2.09 4.75
CA PRO A 16 -6.94 3.23 5.08
C PRO A 16 -7.42 3.88 6.38
N ARG A 17 -6.60 3.82 7.44
CA ARG A 17 -6.83 4.50 8.72
C ARG A 17 -6.47 5.99 8.66
N ASP A 18 -6.73 6.61 7.52
CA ASP A 18 -6.52 8.04 7.32
C ASP A 18 -7.76 8.79 7.81
N GLU A 19 -7.56 9.81 8.64
CA GLU A 19 -8.65 10.63 9.19
C GLU A 19 -9.47 11.30 8.08
N ALA A 20 -8.83 11.69 6.97
CA ALA A 20 -9.52 12.24 5.81
C ALA A 20 -10.42 11.20 5.14
N PHE A 21 -9.99 9.94 5.11
CA PHE A 21 -10.76 8.83 4.56
C PHE A 21 -11.97 8.50 5.41
N GLU A 22 -11.80 8.48 6.74
CA GLU A 22 -12.92 8.26 7.67
C GLU A 22 -13.96 9.38 7.59
N LYS A 23 -13.54 10.64 7.47
CA LYS A 23 -14.46 11.77 7.22
C LYS A 23 -15.27 11.60 5.95
N LEU A 24 -14.63 11.13 4.87
CA LEU A 24 -15.31 10.87 3.61
C LEU A 24 -16.28 9.69 3.72
N ARG A 25 -15.89 8.62 4.41
CA ARG A 25 -16.75 7.46 4.70
C ARG A 25 -18.01 7.87 5.48
N GLN A 26 -17.85 8.67 6.51
CA GLN A 26 -18.96 9.19 7.31
C GLN A 26 -19.88 10.08 6.47
N ARG A 27 -19.32 10.91 5.60
CA ARG A 27 -20.10 11.76 4.69
C ARG A 27 -20.96 10.94 3.72
N VAL A 28 -20.40 9.89 3.10
CA VAL A 28 -21.17 9.00 2.22
C VAL A 28 -22.31 8.34 3.00
N ARG A 29 -22.04 7.82 4.21
CA ARG A 29 -23.08 7.22 5.05
C ARG A 29 -24.19 8.20 5.40
N ALA A 30 -23.85 9.42 5.81
CA ALA A 30 -24.83 10.45 6.14
C ALA A 30 -25.71 10.82 4.92
N LEU A 31 -25.14 10.83 3.71
CA LEU A 31 -25.91 11.08 2.49
C LEU A 31 -26.81 9.90 2.11
N LEU A 32 -26.38 8.66 2.35
CA LEU A 32 -27.19 7.46 2.13
C LEU A 32 -28.35 7.34 3.11
N GLU A 33 -28.12 7.72 4.37
CA GLU A 33 -29.14 7.71 5.43
C GLU A 33 -30.13 8.87 5.29
N ASN A 34 -29.76 9.94 4.57
CA ASN A 34 -30.62 11.07 4.28
C ASN A 34 -31.44 10.84 3.01
N GLY A 35 -32.70 10.44 3.16
CA GLY A 35 -33.64 10.20 2.04
C GLY A 35 -33.94 11.44 1.17
N GLU A 36 -33.65 12.65 1.64
CA GLU A 36 -33.80 13.91 0.92
C GLU A 36 -32.49 14.38 0.25
N ALA A 37 -31.39 13.63 0.41
CA ALA A 37 -30.12 13.99 -0.18
C ALA A 37 -30.20 14.00 -1.72
N SER A 38 -29.58 15.00 -2.33
CA SER A 38 -29.49 15.07 -3.78
C SER A 38 -28.72 13.86 -4.31
N ARG A 39 -29.29 13.15 -5.29
CA ARG A 39 -28.65 12.01 -5.96
C ARG A 39 -27.29 12.38 -6.54
N TRP A 40 -27.12 13.64 -6.95
CA TRP A 40 -25.85 14.15 -7.48
C TRP A 40 -24.79 14.33 -6.37
N GLU A 41 -25.21 14.78 -5.18
CA GLU A 41 -24.30 14.92 -4.04
C GLU A 41 -23.84 13.56 -3.53
N LEU A 42 -24.75 12.58 -3.49
CA LEU A 42 -24.42 11.21 -3.16
C LEU A 42 -23.42 10.62 -4.16
N LEU A 43 -23.74 10.69 -5.46
CA LEU A 43 -22.85 10.19 -6.53
C LEU A 43 -21.46 10.83 -6.47
N ARG A 44 -21.39 12.15 -6.23
CA ARG A 44 -20.12 12.85 -6.08
C ARG A 44 -19.33 12.36 -4.86
N ALA A 45 -20.01 12.12 -3.73
CA ALA A 45 -19.37 11.65 -2.51
C ALA A 45 -18.86 10.20 -2.65
N GLU A 46 -19.65 9.32 -3.27
CA GLU A 46 -19.24 7.95 -3.61
C GLU A 46 -18.04 7.96 -4.57
N TRP A 47 -18.07 8.78 -5.62
CA TRP A 47 -16.97 8.87 -6.57
C TRP A 47 -15.67 9.34 -5.91
N LEU A 48 -15.74 10.34 -5.03
CA LEU A 48 -14.58 10.80 -4.26
C LEU A 48 -14.03 9.69 -3.35
N TYR A 49 -14.93 8.89 -2.76
CA TYR A 49 -14.55 7.78 -1.89
C TYR A 49 -13.79 6.69 -2.65
N ASP A 50 -14.29 6.31 -3.83
CA ASP A 50 -13.64 5.31 -4.69
C ASP A 50 -12.27 5.78 -5.17
N VAL A 51 -12.15 7.05 -5.59
CA VAL A 51 -10.86 7.63 -6.00
C VAL A 51 -9.85 7.65 -4.85
N ALA A 52 -10.30 7.98 -3.64
CA ALA A 52 -9.45 7.96 -2.45
C ALA A 52 -8.94 6.54 -2.15
N LEU A 53 -9.78 5.51 -2.34
CA LEU A 53 -9.41 4.11 -2.13
C LEU A 53 -8.34 3.67 -3.12
N LEU A 54 -8.56 3.96 -4.41
CA LEU A 54 -7.61 3.66 -5.49
C LEU A 54 -6.27 4.35 -5.27
N THR A 55 -6.28 5.61 -4.84
CA THR A 55 -5.06 6.37 -4.58
C THR A 55 -4.29 5.80 -3.39
N ASN A 56 -4.99 5.36 -2.34
CA ASN A 56 -4.36 4.69 -1.21
C ASN A 56 -3.69 3.37 -1.61
N ASP A 57 -4.39 2.53 -2.37
CA ASP A 57 -3.85 1.25 -2.83
C ASP A 57 -2.65 1.45 -3.76
N PHE A 58 -2.72 2.43 -4.66
CA PHE A 58 -1.59 2.82 -5.50
C PHE A 58 -0.40 3.30 -4.68
N ARG A 59 -0.63 4.12 -3.64
CA ARG A 59 0.42 4.58 -2.73
C ARG A 59 1.09 3.41 -2.00
N LEU A 60 0.31 2.45 -1.49
CA LEU A 60 0.84 1.26 -0.83
C LEU A 60 1.65 0.39 -1.80
N TRP A 61 1.19 0.24 -3.04
CA TRP A 61 1.91 -0.45 -4.09
C TRP A 61 3.25 0.23 -4.41
N MET A 62 3.27 1.56 -4.56
CA MET A 62 4.50 2.35 -4.75
C MET A 62 5.48 2.19 -3.58
N GLN A 63 4.99 2.24 -2.34
CA GLN A 63 5.82 2.02 -1.15
C GLN A 63 6.41 0.60 -1.10
N HIS A 64 5.66 -0.40 -1.60
CA HIS A 64 6.16 -1.76 -1.69
C HIS A 64 7.27 -1.89 -2.73
N LEU A 65 7.11 -1.27 -3.90
CA LEU A 65 8.15 -1.21 -4.93
C LEU A 65 9.42 -0.54 -4.42
N ASP A 66 9.30 0.62 -3.77
CA ASP A 66 10.44 1.36 -3.22
C ASP A 66 11.26 0.51 -2.23
N LYS A 67 10.59 -0.25 -1.35
CA LYS A 67 11.26 -1.20 -0.44
C LYS A 67 12.00 -2.32 -1.18
N GLY A 68 11.48 -2.78 -2.31
CA GLY A 68 12.15 -3.77 -3.17
C GLY A 68 13.48 -3.27 -3.72
N PHE A 69 13.56 -1.98 -4.09
CA PHE A 69 14.80 -1.36 -4.55
C PHE A 69 15.75 -1.00 -3.39
N GLY A 70 15.23 -0.57 -2.24
CA GLY A 70 16.04 -0.26 -1.06
C GLY A 70 16.75 -1.47 -0.45
N THR A 71 16.15 -2.66 -0.53
CA THR A 71 16.77 -3.92 -0.03
C THR A 71 17.85 -4.47 -0.96
N ALA A 72 17.68 -4.32 -2.28
CA ALA A 72 18.71 -4.66 -3.25
C ALA A 72 20.01 -3.86 -3.03
N ASN A 73 19.90 -2.55 -2.75
CA ASN A 73 21.07 -1.71 -2.45
C ASN A 73 21.71 -2.01 -1.09
N LYS A 74 20.93 -2.41 -0.07
CA LYS A 74 21.48 -2.72 1.26
C LYS A 74 22.28 -4.02 1.29
N THR A 75 21.99 -4.95 0.37
CA THR A 75 22.72 -6.22 0.24
C THR A 75 24.06 -6.03 -0.49
N ALA A 76 24.13 -5.07 -1.43
CA ALA A 76 25.37 -4.72 -2.15
C ALA A 76 26.39 -3.93 -1.29
N LEU A 77 25.96 -3.35 -0.17
CA LEU A 77 26.78 -2.53 0.73
C LEU A 77 27.08 -3.21 2.08
N SER A 78 26.79 -4.50 2.24
CA SER A 78 27.20 -5.23 3.45
C SER A 78 28.73 -5.42 3.43
N PRO A 79 29.48 -4.86 4.42
CA PRO A 79 30.95 -4.89 4.46
C PRO A 79 31.45 -6.24 4.99
N GLY A 80 30.94 -7.33 4.43
CA GLY A 80 31.31 -8.72 4.75
C GLY A 80 31.85 -9.50 3.55
N SER A 81 32.12 -8.83 2.42
CA SER A 81 32.79 -9.47 1.28
C SER A 81 34.25 -9.68 1.65
N GLY A 82 34.61 -10.94 1.92
CA GLY A 82 35.86 -11.38 2.52
C GLY A 82 37.10 -11.18 1.64
N MET A 83 37.48 -9.94 1.40
CA MET A 83 38.74 -9.59 0.70
C MET A 83 39.67 -8.69 1.53
N ALA A 84 39.27 -8.29 2.75
CA ALA A 84 40.07 -7.39 3.59
C ALA A 84 41.00 -8.10 4.61
N GLN A 85 41.03 -9.44 4.67
CA GLN A 85 41.88 -10.17 5.63
C GLN A 85 43.21 -10.70 5.06
N LEU A 86 43.57 -10.36 3.82
CA LEU A 86 44.76 -10.93 3.17
C LEU A 86 45.98 -9.99 3.06
N ILE A 87 46.03 -8.89 3.83
CA ILE A 87 47.15 -7.92 3.73
C ILE A 87 47.91 -7.73 5.07
N GLU A 88 47.52 -8.42 6.15
CA GLU A 88 48.22 -8.32 7.45
C GLU A 88 48.80 -9.65 7.93
N ARG A 89 49.57 -10.34 7.06
CA ARG A 89 50.52 -11.36 7.52
C ARG A 89 51.76 -11.38 6.63
N SER A 90 52.69 -10.47 6.89
CA SER A 90 54.10 -10.71 6.54
C SER A 90 55.00 -10.12 7.62
N PRO A 91 55.63 -10.95 8.48
CA PRO A 91 56.65 -10.49 9.39
C PRO A 91 58.01 -10.51 8.69
N ARG A 92 58.76 -9.42 8.77
CA ARG A 92 60.22 -9.42 8.82
C ARG A 92 60.69 -8.30 9.74
#